data_AF-A0A7K3ZKZ6-F1
#
_entry.id   AF-A0A7K3ZKZ6-F1
#
_cell.length_a   1.000
_cell.length_b   1.000
_cell.length_c   1.000
_cell.angle_alpha   90.00
_cell.angle_beta   90.00
_cell.angle_gamma   90.00
#
_symmetry.space_group_name_H-M   'P 1'
#
loop_
_entity.id
_entity.type
_entity.pdbx_description
1 polymer ?
#
loop_
_entity_poly.entity_id
_entity_poly.type
_entity_poly.pdbx_seq_one_letter_code
_entity_poly.pdbx_strand_id
1 'polypeptide(L)'
;MSKRTDKAGTSGRFGARYGVVVRNRVKTIEAAQKAKHECPVCHHMSVRRVSSGVWTCNHCGAKYAAEAYSPKTKKAISQVPEQ
;
A
#
# COMPACT_ATOMS: atom_id res chain seq x y z
N MET A 1 11.44 15.40 15.71
CA MET A 1 10.36 14.36 15.82
C MET A 1 11.01 13.06 16.24
N SER A 2 10.80 12.59 17.48
CA SER A 2 11.41 11.34 17.96
C SER A 2 10.64 10.12 17.45
N LYS A 3 11.36 9.02 17.21
CA LYS A 3 10.76 7.73 16.86
C LYS A 3 10.01 7.19 18.09
N ARG A 4 8.69 7.05 18.00
CA ARG A 4 7.85 6.61 19.13
C ARG A 4 7.88 5.10 19.40
N THR A 5 8.25 4.28 18.42
CA THR A 5 8.23 2.81 18.55
C THR A 5 9.42 2.19 17.82
N ASP A 6 10.13 1.24 18.45
CA ASP A 6 11.26 0.57 17.80
C ASP A 6 10.84 -0.45 16.75
N LYS A 7 9.93 -1.36 17.13
CA LYS A 7 9.55 -2.54 16.33
C LYS A 7 8.11 -2.49 15.81
N ALA A 8 7.18 -1.95 16.59
CA ALA A 8 5.75 -2.04 16.29
C ALA A 8 5.33 -1.24 15.05
N GLY A 9 5.75 0.03 14.90
CA GLY A 9 5.33 0.85 13.76
C GLY A 9 3.80 1.01 13.70
N THR A 10 3.20 0.84 12.52
CA THR A 10 1.75 1.06 12.32
C THR A 10 0.85 0.07 13.07
N SER A 11 1.37 -1.12 13.40
CA SER A 11 0.65 -2.13 14.18
C SER A 11 0.64 -1.83 15.69
N GLY A 12 1.33 -0.76 16.12
CA GLY A 12 1.29 -0.29 17.51
C GLY A 12 -0.13 0.07 18.00
N ARG A 13 -1.04 0.43 17.09
CA ARG A 13 -2.45 0.73 17.44
C ARG A 13 -3.18 -0.44 18.11
N PHE A 14 -2.73 -1.66 17.85
CA PHE A 14 -3.39 -2.87 18.36
C PHE A 14 -3.03 -3.16 19.83
N GLY A 15 -1.99 -2.51 20.37
CA GLY A 15 -1.50 -2.77 21.72
C GLY A 15 -1.00 -4.21 21.88
N ALA A 16 -1.32 -4.83 23.00
CA ALA A 16 -0.94 -6.21 23.33
C ALA A 16 -1.78 -7.30 22.62
N ARG A 17 -2.81 -6.92 21.87
CA ARG A 17 -3.78 -7.86 21.27
C ARG A 17 -3.23 -8.55 20.01
N TYR A 18 -3.84 -9.69 19.66
CA TYR A 18 -3.67 -10.44 18.39
C TYR A 18 -2.32 -11.15 18.15
N GLY A 19 -1.37 -11.08 19.09
CA GLY A 19 -0.08 -11.77 18.98
C GLY A 19 0.89 -11.13 17.98
N VAL A 20 2.11 -11.67 17.89
CA VAL A 20 3.20 -11.07 17.09
C VAL A 20 3.05 -11.33 15.59
N VAL A 21 2.71 -12.57 15.21
CA VAL A 21 2.66 -12.99 13.79
C VAL A 21 1.61 -12.19 13.01
N VAL A 22 0.40 -12.07 13.55
CA VAL A 22 -0.69 -11.31 12.92
C VAL A 22 -0.33 -9.83 12.80
N ARG A 23 0.23 -9.23 13.87
CA ARG A 23 0.65 -7.82 13.85
C ARG A 23 1.76 -7.56 12.83
N ASN A 24 2.69 -8.49 12.64
CA ASN A 24 3.74 -8.36 11.63
C ASN A 24 3.18 -8.43 10.20
N ARG A 25 2.24 -9.35 9.92
CA ARG A 25 1.58 -9.44 8.62
C ARG A 25 0.78 -8.18 8.29
N VAL A 26 0.03 -7.65 9.26
CA VAL A 26 -0.72 -6.40 9.05
C VAL A 26 0.23 -5.22 8.84
N LYS A 27 1.33 -5.15 9.59
CA LYS A 27 2.36 -4.11 9.42
C LYS A 27 2.92 -4.08 8.01
N THR A 28 3.25 -5.23 7.42
CA THR A 28 3.81 -5.28 6.05
C THR A 28 2.77 -4.86 5.01
N ILE A 29 1.53 -5.33 5.14
CA ILE A 29 0.42 -4.96 4.26
C ILE A 29 0.16 -3.44 4.31
N GLU A 30 0.12 -2.87 5.52
CA GLU A 30 -0.14 -1.44 5.69
C GLU A 30 1.01 -0.56 5.21
N ALA A 31 2.25 -1.03 5.33
CA ALA A 31 3.40 -0.33 4.79
C ALA A 31 3.31 -0.20 3.27
N ALA A 32 2.97 -1.29 2.58
CA ALA A 32 2.74 -1.28 1.13
C ALA A 32 1.53 -0.42 0.74
N GLN A 33 0.42 -0.55 1.48
CA GLN A 33 -0.81 0.19 1.17
C GLN A 33 -0.67 1.71 1.36
N LYS A 34 0.05 2.16 2.40
CA LYS A 34 0.23 3.59 2.73
C LYS A 34 1.44 4.21 2.04
N ALA A 35 2.28 3.43 1.38
CA ALA A 35 3.36 3.96 0.57
C ALA A 35 2.81 4.89 -0.51
N LYS A 36 3.59 5.91 -0.85
CA LYS A 36 3.32 6.73 -2.03
C LYS A 36 3.72 5.91 -3.24
N HIS A 37 2.84 5.81 -4.22
CA HIS A 37 3.08 5.05 -5.44
C HIS A 37 3.04 5.96 -6.66
N GLU A 38 3.68 5.49 -7.72
CA GLU A 38 3.76 6.17 -8.99
C GLU A 38 2.43 6.07 -9.73
N CYS A 39 2.00 7.20 -10.32
CA CYS A 39 0.81 7.22 -11.14
C CYS A 39 1.14 6.77 -12.58
N PRO A 40 0.38 5.85 -13.19
CA PRO A 40 0.63 5.41 -14.56
C PRO A 40 0.38 6.49 -15.62
N VAL A 41 -0.27 7.61 -15.26
CA VAL A 41 -0.60 8.71 -16.18
C VAL A 41 0.43 9.84 -16.05
N CYS A 42 0.53 10.44 -14.86
CA CYS A 42 1.39 11.61 -14.64
C CYS A 42 2.75 11.30 -14.00
N HIS A 43 3.05 10.02 -13.72
CA HIS A 43 4.32 9.55 -13.15
C HIS A 43 4.73 10.20 -11.82
N HIS A 44 3.79 10.92 -11.18
CA HIS A 44 4.00 11.49 -9.85
C HIS A 44 3.73 10.48 -8.74
N MET A 45 4.56 10.50 -7.70
CA MET A 45 4.43 9.72 -6.47
C MET A 45 3.33 10.25 -5.52
N SER A 46 2.11 10.36 -6.03
CA SER A 46 0.98 10.98 -5.32
C SER A 46 -0.30 10.12 -5.30
N VAL A 47 -0.18 8.85 -5.68
CA VAL A 47 -1.30 7.91 -5.65
C VAL A 47 -1.65 7.53 -4.21
N ARG A 48 -2.95 7.54 -3.90
CA ARG A 48 -3.52 7.10 -2.63
C ARG A 48 -4.68 6.12 -2.86
N ARG A 49 -4.86 5.19 -1.93
CA ARG A 49 -6.00 4.27 -1.92
C ARG A 49 -7.27 4.99 -1.43
N VAL A 50 -8.36 4.87 -2.17
CA VAL A 50 -9.68 5.39 -1.78
C VAL A 50 -10.52 4.27 -1.16
N SER A 51 -10.58 3.12 -1.82
CA SER A 51 -11.36 1.96 -1.40
C SER A 51 -10.63 0.66 -1.75
N SER A 52 -11.24 -0.48 -1.45
CA SER A 52 -10.75 -1.79 -1.86
C SER A 52 -10.64 -1.87 -3.38
N GLY A 53 -9.40 -1.92 -3.87
CA GLY A 53 -9.09 -2.00 -5.30
C GLY A 53 -9.27 -0.70 -6.09
N VAL A 54 -9.62 0.42 -5.45
CA VAL A 54 -9.77 1.74 -6.11
C VAL A 54 -8.69 2.70 -5.63
N TRP A 55 -7.89 3.18 -6.56
CA TRP A 55 -6.77 4.09 -6.32
C TRP A 55 -6.99 5.41 -7.07
N THR A 56 -6.59 6.52 -6.45
CA THR A 56 -6.69 7.86 -7.02
C THR A 56 -5.35 8.58 -6.95
N CYS A 57 -4.99 9.29 -8.01
CA CYS A 57 -3.86 10.20 -8.00
C CYS A 57 -4.33 11.59 -7.56
N ASN A 58 -3.69 12.15 -6.52
CA ASN A 58 -4.01 13.51 -6.06
C ASN A 58 -3.57 14.61 -7.04
N HIS A 59 -2.58 14.34 -7.90
CA HIS A 59 -2.04 15.34 -8.82
C HIS A 59 -2.91 15.50 -10.08
N CYS A 60 -3.27 14.40 -10.74
CA CYS A 60 -4.06 14.43 -11.99
C CYS A 60 -5.53 14.04 -11.82
N GLY A 61 -5.96 13.61 -10.63
CA GLY A 61 -7.34 13.19 -10.35
C GLY A 61 -7.73 11.84 -10.95
N ALA A 62 -6.84 11.16 -11.68
CA ALA A 62 -7.13 9.87 -12.30
C ALA A 62 -7.49 8.82 -11.24
N LYS A 63 -8.58 8.08 -11.49
CA LYS A 63 -9.04 6.95 -10.67
C LYS A 63 -8.91 5.67 -11.48
N TYR A 64 -8.33 4.63 -10.89
CA TYR A 64 -8.15 3.36 -11.58
C TYR A 64 -8.34 2.16 -10.63
N ALA A 65 -8.65 1.02 -11.24
CA ALA A 65 -8.82 -0.25 -10.56
C ALA A 65 -7.49 -1.00 -10.49
N ALA A 66 -7.13 -1.48 -9.30
CA ALA A 66 -5.92 -2.26 -9.04
C ALA A 66 -6.16 -3.28 -7.92
N GLU A 67 -5.11 -3.92 -7.43
CA GLU A 67 -5.20 -4.83 -6.28
C GLU A 67 -5.64 -4.10 -4.99
N ALA A 68 -6.08 -4.89 -4.01
CA ALA A 68 -6.60 -4.38 -2.75
C ALA A 68 -5.55 -3.62 -1.92
N TYR A 69 -4.30 -4.09 -1.91
CA TYR A 69 -3.22 -3.57 -1.06
C TYR A 69 -2.03 -3.00 -1.85
N SER A 70 -2.01 -3.21 -3.17
CA SER A 70 -0.98 -2.71 -4.08
C SER A 70 -1.65 -2.01 -5.27
N PRO A 71 -1.07 -0.94 -5.82
CA PRO A 71 -1.61 -0.29 -7.02
C PRO A 71 -1.21 -1.02 -8.32
N LYS A 72 -0.86 -2.32 -8.24
CA LYS A 72 -0.55 -3.14 -9.41
C LYS A 72 -1.83 -3.53 -10.13
N THR A 73 -1.84 -3.38 -11.44
CA THR A 73 -2.96 -3.82 -12.29
C THR A 73 -2.69 -5.25 -12.78
N LYS A 74 -3.73 -6.08 -12.91
CA LYS A 74 -3.58 -7.47 -13.37
C LYS A 74 -2.90 -7.58 -14.74
N LYS A 75 -3.12 -6.59 -15.62
CA LYS A 75 -2.44 -6.50 -16.93
C LYS A 75 -0.92 -6.39 -16.83
N ALA A 76 -0.39 -5.81 -15.75
CA ALA A 76 1.06 -5.69 -15.54
C ALA A 76 1.70 -7.04 -15.13
N ILE A 77 0.91 -7.98 -14.61
CA ILE A 77 1.41 -9.29 -14.13
C ILE A 77 1.51 -10.30 -15.29
N SER A 78 0.66 -10.19 -16.31
CA SER A 78 0.64 -11.09 -17.48
C SER A 78 1.77 -10.86 -18.50
N GLN A 79 2.72 -9.97 -18.23
CA GLN A 79 3.88 -9.70 -19.12
C GLN A 79 5.23 -10.13 -18.53
N VAL A 80 5.25 -10.96 -17.48
CA VAL A 80 6.50 -11.58 -17.05
C VAL A 80 6.74 -12.79 -17.96
N PRO A 81 7.74 -12.77 -18.88
CA PRO A 81 8.13 -13.99 -19.57
C PRO A 81 8.63 -14.99 -18.53
N GLU A 82 7.96 -16.13 -18.49
CA GLU A 82 8.40 -17.35 -17.84
C GLU A 82 9.82 -17.69 -18.35
N GLN A 83 10.82 -17.64 -17.47
CA GLN A 83 12.16 -18.19 -17.72
C GLN A 83 12.29 -19.48 -16.94
#